data_AF-A0A7X6VHI9-F1
#
_entry.id   AF-A0A7X6VHI9-F1
#
_cell.length_a   1.000
_cell.length_b   1.000
_cell.length_c   1.000
_cell.angle_alpha   90.00
_cell.angle_beta   90.00
_cell.angle_gamma   90.00
#
_symmetry.space_group_name_H-M   'P 1'
#
loop_
_entity.id
_entity.type
_entity.pdbx_description
1 polymer ?
#
loop_
_entity_poly.entity_id
_entity_poly.type
_entity_poly.pdbx_seq_one_letter_code
_entity_poly.pdbx_strand_id
1 'polypeptide(L)'
;MNASASKNLDNAYSNKAQAKVIAEELKVVTTLCNGISKRSDMFRDLLDKLNNVFIKLIDQLENIVSNSGTDYSKYTEKEQGIIAMAMSVAGAIKKVLDTPILTDDGKLTDESKTTHDEMTKYLEK
;
A
#
# COMPACT_ATOMS: atom_id res chain seq x y z
N MET A 1 -55.82 10.89 25.70
CA MET A 1 -54.60 10.86 24.86
C MET A 1 -55.02 11.07 23.41
N ASN A 2 -54.38 11.99 22.67
CA ASN A 2 -54.70 12.25 21.27
C ASN A 2 -53.92 11.26 20.37
N ALA A 3 -54.60 10.53 19.48
CA ALA A 3 -54.02 9.47 18.67
C ALA A 3 -52.80 9.94 17.83
N SER A 4 -52.82 11.20 17.37
CA SER A 4 -51.69 11.79 16.63
C SER A 4 -50.42 11.95 17.48
N ALA A 5 -50.57 12.24 18.78
CA ALA A 5 -49.41 12.37 19.68
C ALA A 5 -48.76 11.01 19.96
N SER A 6 -49.56 9.95 20.13
CA SER A 6 -49.05 8.58 20.30
C SER A 6 -48.32 8.10 19.05
N LYS A 7 -48.92 8.30 17.87
CA LYS A 7 -48.29 7.95 16.59
C LYS A 7 -46.97 8.69 16.37
N ASN A 8 -46.91 9.99 16.71
CA ASN A 8 -45.68 10.77 16.61
C ASN A 8 -44.59 10.26 17.55
N LEU A 9 -44.96 9.84 18.77
CA LEU A 9 -44.03 9.24 19.73
C LEU A 9 -43.48 7.90 19.23
N ASP A 10 -44.34 7.02 18.72
CA ASP A 10 -43.93 5.72 18.16
C ASP A 10 -42.98 5.90 16.96
N ASN A 11 -43.30 6.84 16.06
CA ASN A 11 -42.42 7.20 14.95
C ASN A 11 -41.07 7.73 15.43
N ALA A 12 -41.04 8.56 16.48
CA ALA A 12 -39.79 9.09 17.03
C ALA A 12 -38.92 7.97 17.63
N TYR A 13 -39.52 6.99 18.32
CA TYR A 13 -38.79 5.82 18.81
C TYR A 13 -38.24 4.95 17.68
N SER A 14 -39.05 4.71 16.64
CA SER A 14 -38.63 3.97 15.45
C SER A 14 -37.46 4.66 14.73
N ASN A 15 -37.58 5.97 14.48
CA ASN A 15 -36.53 6.77 13.85
C ASN A 15 -35.24 6.77 14.67
N LYS A 16 -35.34 6.86 16.01
CA LYS A 16 -34.18 6.77 16.91
C LYS A 16 -33.51 5.40 16.83
N ALA A 17 -34.29 4.32 16.75
CA ALA A 17 -33.74 2.97 16.60
C ALA A 17 -33.01 2.81 15.26
N GLN A 18 -33.62 3.26 14.15
CA GLN A 18 -32.99 3.24 12.83
C GLN A 18 -31.71 4.08 12.78
N ALA A 19 -31.74 5.29 13.34
CA ALA A 19 -30.57 6.17 13.41
C ALA A 19 -29.41 5.53 14.18
N LYS A 20 -29.69 4.76 15.24
CA LYS A 20 -28.67 4.02 15.98
C LYS A 20 -28.04 2.91 15.13
N VAL A 21 -28.83 2.16 14.37
CA VAL A 21 -28.32 1.10 13.48
C VAL A 21 -27.37 1.70 12.44
N ILE A 22 -27.81 2.77 11.75
CA ILE A 22 -26.99 3.49 10.77
C ILE A 22 -25.70 4.01 11.40
N ALA A 23 -25.77 4.55 12.62
CA ALA A 23 -24.58 5.04 13.31
C ALA A 23 -23.56 3.93 13.58
N GLU A 24 -23.99 2.72 13.97
CA GLU A 24 -23.08 1.58 14.14
C GLU A 24 -22.50 1.10 12.80
N GLU A 25 -23.31 1.05 11.74
CA GLU A 25 -22.82 0.71 10.39
C GLU A 25 -21.75 1.71 9.91
N LEU A 26 -21.96 3.01 10.12
CA LEU A 26 -20.99 4.06 9.77
C LEU A 26 -19.68 3.95 10.56
N LYS A 27 -19.71 3.48 11.81
CA LYS A 27 -18.47 3.23 12.58
C LYS A 27 -17.66 2.08 11.98
N VAL A 28 -18.32 1.04 11.48
CA VAL A 28 -17.65 -0.07 10.78
C VAL A 28 -16.98 0.45 9.51
N VAL A 29 -17.69 1.24 8.69
CA VAL A 29 -17.14 1.85 7.48
C VAL A 29 -15.96 2.76 7.81
N THR A 30 -16.08 3.62 8.82
CA THR A 30 -14.99 4.50 9.27
C THR A 30 -13.75 3.72 9.66
N THR A 31 -13.93 2.61 10.39
CA THR A 31 -12.82 1.72 10.80
C THR A 31 -12.14 1.11 9.58
N LEU A 32 -12.91 0.65 8.60
CA LEU A 32 -12.39 0.12 7.35
C LEU A 32 -11.59 1.18 6.59
N CYS A 33 -12.15 2.37 6.34
CA CYS A 33 -11.45 3.46 5.63
C CYS A 33 -10.14 3.88 6.31
N ASN A 34 -10.11 3.91 7.64
CA ASN A 34 -8.88 4.16 8.40
C ASN A 34 -7.83 3.05 8.18
N GLY A 35 -8.27 1.79 8.12
CA GLY A 35 -7.41 0.66 7.78
C GLY A 35 -6.81 0.78 6.37
N ILE A 36 -7.63 1.14 5.39
CA ILE A 36 -7.20 1.37 4.00
C ILE A 36 -6.15 2.48 3.96
N SER A 37 -6.45 3.63 4.58
CA SER A 37 -5.52 4.77 4.62
C SER A 37 -4.17 4.37 5.20
N LYS A 38 -4.16 3.66 6.34
CA LYS A 38 -2.92 3.16 6.96
C LYS A 38 -2.14 2.22 6.04
N ARG A 39 -2.81 1.27 5.37
CA ARG A 39 -2.14 0.34 4.46
C ARG A 39 -1.54 1.06 3.26
N SER A 40 -2.25 2.05 2.72
CA SER A 40 -1.75 2.92 1.64
C SER A 40 -0.52 3.72 2.07
N ASP A 41 -0.55 4.31 3.27
CA ASP A 41 0.61 5.01 3.82
C ASP A 41 1.84 4.09 3.95
N MET A 42 1.65 2.86 4.46
CA MET A 42 2.71 1.87 4.56
C MET A 42 3.35 1.54 3.20
N PHE A 43 2.55 1.41 2.14
CA PHE A 43 3.06 1.14 0.78
C PHE A 43 3.78 2.34 0.19
N ARG A 44 3.24 3.56 0.37
CA ARG A 44 3.90 4.79 -0.06
C ARG A 44 5.28 4.92 0.58
N ASP A 45 5.35 4.79 1.91
CA ASP A 45 6.60 4.93 2.64
C ASP A 45 7.65 3.88 2.22
N LEU A 46 7.19 2.67 1.89
CA LEU A 46 8.06 1.60 1.38
C LEU A 46 8.60 1.91 -0.02
N LEU A 47 7.73 2.41 -0.92
CA LEU A 47 8.12 2.82 -2.27
C LEU A 47 9.10 3.99 -2.23
N ASP A 48 8.89 4.97 -1.34
CA ASP A 48 9.82 6.11 -1.19
C ASP A 48 11.22 5.63 -0.78
N LYS A 49 11.30 4.68 0.18
CA LYS A 49 12.59 4.09 0.59
C LYS A 49 13.28 3.33 -0.54
N LEU A 50 12.53 2.47 -1.25
CA LEU A 50 13.07 1.71 -2.38
C LEU A 50 13.54 2.65 -3.50
N ASN A 51 12.76 3.68 -3.82
CA ASN A 51 13.09 4.66 -4.84
C ASN A 51 14.37 5.45 -4.50
N ASN A 52 14.56 5.82 -3.23
CA ASN A 52 15.79 6.49 -2.78
C ASN A 52 17.06 5.62 -2.99
N VAL A 53 16.94 4.29 -2.88
CA VAL A 53 18.03 3.37 -3.22
C VAL A 53 18.16 3.26 -4.74
N PHE A 54 17.04 3.13 -5.45
CA PHE A 54 17.03 2.89 -6.89
C PHE A 54 17.61 4.05 -7.70
N ILE A 55 17.31 5.31 -7.34
CA ILE A 55 17.87 6.49 -8.00
C ILE A 55 19.41 6.47 -7.97
N LYS A 56 20.01 6.13 -6.83
CA LYS A 56 21.48 6.03 -6.71
C LYS A 56 22.05 4.91 -7.60
N LEU A 57 21.32 3.82 -7.77
CA LEU A 57 21.71 2.73 -8.66
C LEU A 57 21.57 3.14 -10.13
N ILE A 58 20.53 3.89 -10.49
CA ILE A 58 20.38 4.47 -11.84
C ILE A 58 21.58 5.36 -12.18
N ASP A 59 21.99 6.27 -11.28
CA ASP A 59 23.18 7.11 -11.48
C ASP A 59 24.44 6.26 -11.72
N GLN A 60 24.59 5.14 -10.99
CA GLN A 60 25.70 4.22 -11.20
C GLN A 60 25.60 3.49 -12.54
N LEU A 61 24.41 3.06 -12.95
CA LEU A 61 24.17 2.43 -14.25
C LEU A 61 24.50 3.38 -15.40
N GLU A 62 24.11 4.65 -15.32
CA GLU A 62 24.44 5.67 -16.31
C GLU A 62 25.96 5.85 -16.45
N ASN A 63 26.68 5.83 -15.32
CA ASN A 63 28.14 5.88 -15.32
C ASN A 63 28.76 4.62 -15.95
N ILE A 64 28.22 3.43 -15.69
CA ILE A 64 28.70 2.19 -16.31
C ILE A 64 28.52 2.26 -17.82
N VAL A 65 27.32 2.63 -18.27
CA VAL A 65 27.02 2.74 -19.71
C VAL A 65 27.94 3.77 -20.39
N SER A 66 28.19 4.90 -19.73
CA SER A 66 29.05 5.97 -20.26
C SER A 66 30.52 5.55 -20.38
N ASN A 67 31.04 4.75 -19.43
CA ASN A 67 32.45 4.39 -19.38
C ASN A 67 32.77 3.06 -20.08
N SER A 68 31.88 2.08 -19.96
CA SER A 68 32.11 0.68 -20.37
C SER A 68 31.23 0.27 -21.57
N GLY A 69 30.36 1.17 -22.06
CA GLY A 69 29.40 0.89 -23.13
C GLY A 69 28.25 0.02 -22.64
N THR A 70 27.54 -0.65 -23.55
CA THR A 70 26.33 -1.44 -23.24
C THR A 70 26.52 -2.95 -23.33
N ASP A 71 27.75 -3.41 -23.60
CA ASP A 71 28.05 -4.83 -23.76
C ASP A 71 28.33 -5.48 -22.39
N TYR A 72 27.29 -6.10 -21.82
CA TYR A 72 27.34 -6.73 -20.50
C TYR A 72 28.47 -7.77 -20.36
N SER A 73 28.83 -8.46 -21.45
CA SER A 73 29.91 -9.46 -21.41
C SER A 73 31.28 -8.88 -21.11
N LYS A 74 31.44 -7.56 -21.29
CA LYS A 74 32.66 -6.80 -21.02
C LYS A 74 32.68 -6.15 -19.64
N TYR A 75 31.58 -6.19 -18.91
CA TYR A 75 31.51 -5.60 -17.59
C TYR A 75 32.33 -6.39 -16.57
N THR A 76 33.00 -5.65 -15.70
CA THR A 76 33.68 -6.19 -14.53
C THR A 76 32.67 -6.80 -13.55
N GLU A 77 33.13 -7.69 -12.66
CA GLU A 77 32.28 -8.28 -11.61
C GLU A 77 31.57 -7.21 -10.76
N LYS A 78 32.24 -6.08 -10.51
CA LYS A 78 31.65 -4.96 -9.76
C LYS A 78 30.48 -4.32 -10.52
N GLU A 79 30.64 -4.06 -11.81
CA GLU A 79 29.59 -3.46 -12.65
C GLU A 79 28.41 -4.41 -12.81
N GLN A 80 28.69 -5.71 -13.01
CA GLN A 80 27.67 -6.76 -13.00
C GLN A 80 26.91 -6.80 -11.66
N GLY A 81 27.61 -6.65 -10.54
CA GLY A 81 27.02 -6.55 -9.21
C GLY A 81 26.08 -5.35 -9.07
N ILE A 82 26.45 -4.18 -9.60
CA ILE A 82 25.59 -2.99 -9.60
C ILE A 82 24.31 -3.23 -10.41
N ILE A 83 24.42 -3.87 -11.58
CA ILE A 83 23.24 -4.25 -12.38
C ILE A 83 22.36 -5.23 -11.63
N ALA A 84 22.93 -6.25 -10.99
CA ALA A 84 22.17 -7.20 -10.20
C ALA A 84 21.44 -6.53 -9.03
N MET A 85 22.09 -5.58 -8.34
CA MET A 85 21.45 -4.78 -7.28
C MET A 85 20.31 -3.93 -7.84
N ALA A 86 20.52 -3.23 -8.95
CA ALA A 86 19.49 -2.41 -9.59
C ALA A 86 18.27 -3.26 -10.00
N MET A 87 18.50 -4.42 -10.61
CA MET A 87 17.45 -5.38 -10.96
C MET A 87 16.71 -5.90 -9.73
N SER A 88 17.43 -6.17 -8.63
CA SER A 88 16.83 -6.61 -7.37
C SER A 88 15.89 -5.56 -6.79
N VAL A 89 16.34 -4.30 -6.73
CA VAL A 89 15.53 -3.19 -6.21
C VAL A 89 14.33 -2.90 -7.13
N ALA A 90 14.53 -2.91 -8.45
CA ALA A 90 13.44 -2.77 -9.42
C ALA A 90 12.38 -3.88 -9.24
N GLY A 91 12.82 -5.12 -9.04
CA GLY A 91 11.94 -6.25 -8.74
C GLY A 91 11.16 -6.06 -7.42
N ALA A 92 11.80 -5.52 -6.39
CA ALA A 92 11.14 -5.20 -5.12
C ALA A 92 10.08 -4.10 -5.30
N ILE A 93 10.39 -3.02 -6.03
CA ILE A 93 9.43 -1.97 -6.38
C ILE A 93 8.23 -2.55 -7.13
N LYS A 94 8.49 -3.39 -8.14
CA LYS A 94 7.44 -4.06 -8.91
C LYS A 94 6.53 -4.89 -8.00
N LYS A 95 7.11 -5.71 -7.11
CA LYS A 95 6.33 -6.54 -6.17
C LYS A 95 5.41 -5.69 -5.30
N VAL A 96 5.88 -4.55 -4.78
CA VAL A 96 5.04 -3.63 -3.99
C VAL A 96 3.90 -3.06 -4.84
N LEU A 97 4.17 -2.67 -6.08
CA LEU A 97 3.15 -2.11 -6.99
C LEU A 97 2.13 -3.16 -7.46
N ASP A 98 2.56 -4.40 -7.65
CA ASP A 98 1.69 -5.49 -8.08
C ASP A 98 0.78 -6.00 -6.96
N THR A 99 1.13 -5.80 -5.68
CA THR A 99 0.35 -6.34 -4.57
C THR A 99 -0.93 -5.51 -4.35
N PRO A 100 -2.12 -6.10 -4.51
CA PRO A 100 -3.38 -5.40 -4.26
C PRO A 100 -3.56 -5.12 -2.78
N ILE A 101 -3.88 -3.87 -2.44
CA ILE A 101 -4.19 -3.46 -1.05
C ILE A 101 -5.61 -3.88 -0.65
N LEU A 102 -6.52 -3.92 -1.63
CA LEU A 102 -7.92 -4.25 -1.42
C LEU A 102 -8.31 -5.51 -2.19
N THR A 103 -9.24 -6.26 -1.61
CA THR A 103 -10.02 -7.29 -2.28
C THR A 103 -11.11 -6.64 -3.14
N ASP A 104 -11.73 -7.43 -4.03
CA ASP A 104 -12.85 -6.97 -4.87
C ASP A 104 -14.06 -6.49 -4.05
N ASP A 105 -14.24 -6.99 -2.82
CA ASP A 105 -15.28 -6.55 -1.88
C ASP A 105 -14.86 -5.37 -0.99
N GLY A 106 -13.72 -4.73 -1.26
CA GLY A 106 -13.27 -3.50 -0.61
C GLY A 106 -12.65 -3.70 0.78
N LYS A 107 -12.30 -4.92 1.16
CA LYS A 107 -11.58 -5.23 2.40
C LYS A 107 -10.08 -5.18 2.19
N LEU A 108 -9.32 -5.01 3.26
CA LEU A 108 -7.86 -5.13 3.21
C LEU A 108 -7.44 -6.57 2.90
N THR A 109 -6.42 -6.72 2.05
CA THR A 109 -5.79 -8.02 1.79
C THR A 109 -4.76 -8.37 2.85
N ASP A 110 -4.66 -9.65 3.22
CA ASP A 110 -3.56 -10.15 4.04
C ASP A 110 -2.22 -10.13 3.28
N GLU A 111 -2.27 -10.34 1.96
CA GLU A 111 -1.11 -10.25 1.07
C GLU A 111 -0.41 -8.89 1.18
N SER A 112 -1.16 -7.79 1.19
CA SER A 112 -0.57 -6.45 1.36
C SER A 112 0.20 -6.31 2.68
N LYS A 113 -0.24 -6.98 3.74
CA LYS A 113 0.51 -7.01 5.01
C LYS A 113 1.80 -7.80 4.88
N THR A 114 1.70 -9.01 4.34
CA THR A 114 2.84 -9.90 4.17
C THR A 114 3.90 -9.27 3.26
N THR A 115 3.51 -8.71 2.11
CA THR A 115 4.42 -8.02 1.19
C THR A 115 5.11 -6.85 1.89
N HIS A 116 4.38 -6.03 2.65
CA HIS A 116 5.00 -4.94 3.39
C HIS A 116 6.08 -5.44 4.37
N ASP A 117 5.76 -6.47 5.17
CA ASP A 117 6.66 -6.97 6.20
C ASP A 117 7.91 -7.64 5.58
N GLU A 118 7.73 -8.34 4.46
CA GLU A 118 8.84 -8.91 3.68
C GLU A 118 9.76 -7.84 3.08
N MET A 119 9.19 -6.81 2.46
CA MET A 119 9.97 -5.76 1.81
C MET A 119 10.63 -4.82 2.83
N THR A 120 10.03 -4.63 4.01
CA THR A 120 10.68 -3.93 5.12
C THR A 120 11.95 -4.65 5.55
N LYS A 121 11.88 -5.98 5.72
CA LYS A 121 13.06 -6.81 6.03
C LYS A 121 14.09 -6.83 4.90
N TYR A 122 13.64 -6.73 3.64
CA TYR A 122 14.55 -6.63 2.50
C TYR A 122 15.40 -5.35 2.57
N LEU A 123 14.82 -4.22 3.01
CA LEU A 123 15.52 -2.95 3.16
C LEU A 123 16.45 -2.87 4.39
N GLU A 124 16.28 -3.76 5.37
CA GLU A 124 17.12 -3.83 6.58
C GLU A 124 18.42 -4.61 6.36
N LYS A 125 18.58 -5.26 5.20
CA LYS A 125 19.78 -6.01 4.82
C LYS A 125 20.83 -5.09 4.19
#